data_AF-A0A1X7UDC3-F1
#
_entry.id   AF-A0A1X7UDC3-F1
#
_cell.length_a   1.000
_cell.length_b   1.000
_cell.length_c   1.000
_cell.angle_alpha   90.00
_cell.angle_beta   90.00
_cell.angle_gamma   90.00
#
_symmetry.space_group_name_H-M   'P 1'
#
loop_
_entity.id
_entity.type
_entity.pdbx_description
1 polymer ?
#
loop_
_entity_poly.entity_id
_entity_poly.type
_entity_poly.pdbx_seq_one_letter_code
_entity_poly.pdbx_strand_id
1 'polypeptide(L)'
;MDEALVLYKGWSSLKQYMPTKPVRRGLKVWIRADAVSSYVSQFQVHVGKDGSAEMGLGAQVIKKLTRTYVKKKYHVFCDFFLSVNLSHSDGVIGVYATGTIRADILSVYGRTASQSQHVVHTVNQHL
;
A
#
# COMPACT_ATOMS: atom_id res chain seq x y z
N MET A 1 0.42 5.60 -4.51
CA MET A 1 0.15 4.17 -4.69
C MET A 1 -1.30 3.93 -4.35
N ASP A 2 -2.00 3.22 -5.21
CA ASP A 2 -3.44 3.05 -5.12
C ASP A 2 -3.87 1.67 -5.66
N GLU A 3 -5.12 1.30 -5.40
CA GLU A 3 -5.81 0.14 -5.92
C GLU A 3 -6.64 0.50 -7.15
N ALA A 4 -6.44 -0.25 -8.23
CA ALA A 4 -7.31 -0.19 -9.41
C ALA A 4 -7.92 -1.56 -9.73
N LEU A 5 -9.00 -1.53 -10.51
CA LEU A 5 -9.67 -2.72 -11.00
C LEU A 5 -9.68 -2.73 -12.52
N VAL A 6 -9.10 -3.76 -13.11
CA VAL A 6 -9.10 -3.97 -14.57
C VAL A 6 -10.26 -4.88 -14.93
N LEU A 7 -11.12 -4.42 -15.84
CA LEU A 7 -12.23 -5.24 -16.34
C LEU A 7 -11.66 -6.48 -17.04
N TYR A 8 -12.10 -7.67 -16.59
CA TYR A 8 -11.72 -8.93 -17.19
C TYR A 8 -12.95 -9.83 -17.32
N LYS A 9 -13.28 -10.21 -18.56
CA LYS A 9 -14.50 -10.98 -18.88
C LYS A 9 -14.28 -12.49 -18.80
N GLY A 10 -13.05 -12.98 -18.79
CA GLY A 10 -12.75 -14.41 -18.77
C GLY A 10 -13.08 -15.10 -17.44
N TRP A 11 -13.04 -16.43 -17.45
CA TRP A 11 -13.11 -17.23 -16.23
C TRP A 11 -11.76 -17.18 -15.52
N SER A 12 -11.74 -16.66 -14.29
CA SER A 12 -10.54 -16.64 -13.45
C SER A 12 -10.97 -16.55 -11.99
N SER A 13 -10.29 -17.31 -11.13
CA SER A 13 -10.42 -17.23 -9.67
C SER A 13 -9.82 -15.94 -9.09
N LEU A 14 -8.99 -15.23 -9.86
CA LEU A 14 -8.34 -13.98 -9.44
C LEU A 14 -9.27 -12.76 -9.47
N LYS A 15 -10.50 -12.92 -9.99
CA LYS A 15 -11.47 -11.83 -10.05
C LYS A 15 -11.89 -11.43 -8.64
N GLN A 16 -11.73 -10.16 -8.32
CA GLN A 16 -12.17 -9.57 -7.06
C GLN A 16 -13.42 -8.71 -7.26
N TYR A 17 -14.24 -8.68 -6.22
CA TYR A 17 -15.40 -7.81 -6.13
C TYR A 17 -15.05 -6.55 -5.34
N MET A 18 -15.22 -5.38 -5.96
CA MET A 18 -14.97 -4.06 -5.37
C MET A 18 -16.18 -3.16 -5.61
N PRO A 19 -17.11 -3.01 -4.65
CA PRO A 19 -18.40 -2.37 -4.87
C PRO A 19 -18.31 -0.87 -5.16
N THR A 20 -17.25 -0.20 -4.70
CA THR A 20 -17.04 1.24 -4.85
C THR A 20 -16.47 1.64 -6.20
N LYS A 21 -15.96 0.69 -7.00
CA LYS A 21 -15.40 0.98 -8.33
C LYS A 21 -16.49 0.90 -9.41
N PRO A 22 -16.39 1.68 -10.51
CA PRO A 22 -17.40 1.66 -11.59
C PRO A 22 -17.61 0.27 -12.18
N VAL A 23 -16.52 -0.46 -12.41
CA VAL A 23 -16.55 -1.90 -12.66
C VAL A 23 -16.45 -2.59 -11.32
N ARG A 24 -17.46 -3.40 -10.97
CA ARG A 24 -17.50 -4.04 -9.64
C ARG A 24 -16.75 -5.36 -9.56
N ARG A 25 -16.47 -6.02 -10.69
CA ARG A 25 -15.79 -7.32 -10.73
C ARG A 25 -14.72 -7.37 -11.80
N GLY A 26 -13.49 -7.67 -11.42
CA GLY A 26 -12.34 -7.62 -12.32
C GLY A 26 -11.05 -8.06 -11.63
N LEU A 27 -9.92 -7.85 -12.28
CA LEU A 27 -8.60 -8.11 -11.69
C LEU A 27 -8.18 -6.90 -10.86
N LYS A 28 -7.97 -7.10 -9.55
CA LYS A 28 -7.40 -6.06 -8.69
C LYS A 28 -5.91 -5.92 -8.98
N VAL A 29 -5.46 -4.69 -9.14
CA VAL A 29 -4.06 -4.33 -9.34
C VAL A 29 -3.64 -3.24 -8.36
N TRP A 30 -2.43 -3.36 -7.84
CA TRP A 30 -1.75 -2.32 -7.07
C TRP A 30 -0.91 -1.49 -8.02
N ILE A 31 -1.02 -0.17 -7.95
CA ILE A 31 -0.38 0.75 -8.90
C ILE A 31 0.55 1.72 -8.18
N ARG A 32 1.75 1.90 -8.73
CA ARG A 32 2.68 2.97 -8.40
C ARG A 32 2.74 3.96 -9.56
N ALA A 33 2.11 5.12 -9.35
CA ALA A 33 2.18 6.25 -10.24
C ALA A 33 3.07 7.35 -9.66
N ASP A 34 3.73 8.10 -10.53
CA ASP A 34 4.36 9.37 -10.20
C ASP A 34 3.30 10.42 -9.86
N ALA A 35 3.54 11.21 -8.80
CA ALA A 35 2.55 12.13 -8.27
C ALA A 35 2.33 13.37 -9.14
N VAL A 36 3.33 13.78 -9.94
CA VAL A 36 3.28 15.01 -10.74
C VAL A 36 2.80 14.72 -12.16
N SER A 37 3.43 13.74 -12.80
CA SER A 37 3.16 13.36 -14.18
C SER A 37 2.01 12.35 -14.35
N SER A 38 1.51 11.77 -13.25
CA SER A 38 0.56 10.66 -13.27
C SER A 38 1.07 9.40 -14.00
N TYR A 39 2.37 9.32 -14.28
CA TYR A 39 2.95 8.20 -15.01
C TYR A 39 2.97 6.91 -14.16
N VAL A 40 2.34 5.85 -14.66
CA VAL A 40 2.36 4.53 -14.00
C VAL A 40 3.67 3.83 -14.30
N SER A 41 4.56 3.80 -13.31
CA SER A 41 5.90 3.21 -13.46
C SER A 41 5.97 1.74 -13.09
N GLN A 42 5.04 1.24 -12.27
CA GLN A 42 4.99 -0.16 -11.86
C GLN A 42 3.60 -0.53 -11.37
N PHE A 43 3.18 -1.77 -11.61
CA PHE A 43 1.96 -2.34 -11.05
C PHE A 43 2.15 -3.81 -10.68
N GLN A 44 1.26 -4.33 -9.83
CA GLN A 44 1.25 -5.73 -9.42
C GLN A 44 -0.19 -6.25 -9.37
N VAL A 45 -0.46 -7.38 -10.04
CA VAL A 45 -1.76 -8.07 -9.93
C VAL A 45 -1.88 -8.72 -8.56
N HIS A 46 -3.02 -8.52 -7.91
CA HIS A 46 -3.31 -9.20 -6.66
C HIS A 46 -3.77 -10.64 -6.94
N VAL A 47 -2.98 -11.60 -6.48
CA VAL A 47 -3.22 -13.03 -6.72
C VAL A 47 -3.87 -13.77 -5.55
N GLY A 48 -4.24 -13.05 -4.48
CA GLY A 48 -4.79 -13.62 -3.25
C GLY A 48 -3.85 -13.45 -2.06
N LYS A 49 -4.05 -14.28 -1.03
CA LYS A 49 -3.17 -14.34 0.15
C LYS A 49 -2.03 -15.31 -0.15
N ASP A 50 -0.82 -14.77 -0.23
CA ASP A 50 0.39 -15.59 -0.18
C ASP A 50 0.59 -16.00 1.29
N GLY A 51 0.85 -17.29 1.57
CA GLY A 51 0.90 -17.86 2.93
C GLY A 51 1.94 -17.27 3.89
N SER A 52 2.69 -16.24 3.48
CA SER A 52 3.62 -15.49 4.33
C SER A 52 2.86 -14.48 5.20
N ALA A 53 2.51 -14.89 6.42
CA ALA A 53 1.73 -14.11 7.38
C ALA A 53 2.56 -13.09 8.19
N GLU A 54 3.89 -13.06 8.02
CA GLU A 54 4.77 -12.25 8.89
C GLU A 54 4.60 -10.74 8.70
N MET A 55 4.11 -10.29 7.54
CA MET A 55 3.94 -8.88 7.22
C MET A 55 2.54 -8.61 6.64
N GLY A 56 1.90 -7.52 7.07
CA GLY A 56 0.59 -7.11 6.55
C GLY A 56 0.61 -6.89 5.03
N LEU A 57 -0.50 -7.19 4.34
CA LEU A 57 -0.61 -7.13 2.88
C LEU A 57 -0.14 -5.79 2.30
N GLY A 58 -0.55 -4.67 2.91
CA GLY A 58 -0.16 -3.33 2.47
C GLY A 58 1.36 -3.12 2.51
N ALA A 59 2.01 -3.58 3.59
CA ALA A 59 3.45 -3.45 3.74
C ALA A 59 4.22 -4.29 2.71
N GLN A 60 3.75 -5.51 2.43
CA GLN A 60 4.34 -6.36 1.38
C GLN A 60 4.23 -5.71 -0.01
N VAL A 61 3.08 -5.13 -0.33
CA VAL A 61 2.84 -4.45 -1.61
C VAL A 61 3.78 -3.24 -1.75
N ILE A 62 3.90 -2.41 -0.71
CA ILE A 62 4.83 -1.27 -0.71
C ILE A 62 6.25 -1.76 -0.97
N LYS A 63 6.73 -2.76 -0.22
CA LYS A 63 8.10 -3.30 -0.38
C LYS A 63 8.34 -3.84 -1.80
N LYS A 64 7.38 -4.57 -2.38
CA LYS A 64 7.47 -5.11 -3.75
C LYS A 64 7.50 -3.98 -4.78
N LEU A 65 6.64 -2.97 -4.64
CA LEU A 65 6.54 -1.86 -5.58
C LEU A 65 7.61 -0.78 -5.37
N THR A 66 8.31 -0.69 -4.24
CA THR A 66 9.38 0.32 -4.02
C THR A 66 10.79 -0.25 -4.14
N ARG A 67 10.96 -1.55 -4.41
CA ARG A 67 12.27 -2.22 -4.50
C ARG A 67 13.29 -1.48 -5.38
N THR A 68 12.85 -0.86 -6.47
CA THR A 68 13.70 -0.12 -7.43
C THR A 68 14.07 1.30 -6.98
N TYR A 69 13.43 1.82 -5.94
CA TYR A 69 13.62 3.18 -5.39
C TYR A 69 14.24 3.20 -3.99
N VAL A 70 14.61 2.03 -3.46
CA VAL A 70 15.35 1.92 -2.20
C VAL A 70 16.61 2.80 -2.26
N LYS A 71 16.86 3.59 -1.21
CA LYS A 71 17.98 4.56 -1.05
C LYS A 71 17.92 5.84 -1.90
N LYS A 72 16.86 6.08 -2.68
CA LYS A 72 16.75 7.27 -3.55
C LYS A 72 15.94 8.44 -2.96
N LYS A 73 15.67 8.42 -1.65
CA LYS A 73 14.96 9.49 -0.88
C LYS A 73 13.60 9.90 -1.49
N TYR A 74 12.83 8.95 -2.01
CA TYR A 74 11.49 9.23 -2.53
C TYR A 74 10.44 9.30 -1.41
N HIS A 75 9.39 10.10 -1.59
CA HIS A 75 8.23 10.12 -0.71
C HIS A 75 7.08 9.36 -1.39
N VAL A 76 6.57 8.33 -0.73
CA VAL A 76 5.46 7.50 -1.21
C VAL A 76 4.19 7.85 -0.45
N PHE A 77 3.15 8.16 -1.22
CA PHE A 77 1.80 8.31 -0.71
C PHE A 77 1.02 7.03 -1.01
N CYS A 78 0.31 6.46 -0.05
CA CYS A 78 -0.49 5.25 -0.19
C CYS A 78 -1.92 5.50 0.29
N ASP A 79 -2.91 5.22 -0.55
CA ASP A 79 -4.33 5.34 -0.20
C ASP A 79 -4.94 4.02 0.31
N PHE A 80 -4.09 3.16 0.88
CA PHE A 80 -4.52 1.90 1.49
C PHE A 80 -3.87 1.75 2.87
N PHE A 81 -4.50 0.96 3.73
CA PHE A 81 -4.13 0.83 5.14
C PHE A 81 -2.66 0.44 5.31
N LEU A 82 -1.86 1.38 5.82
CA LEU A 82 -0.54 1.07 6.34
C LEU A 82 -0.70 0.29 7.64
N SER A 83 -0.22 -0.96 7.66
CA SER A 83 0.06 -1.63 8.93
C SER A 83 1.31 -0.98 9.54
N VAL A 84 1.24 -0.61 10.82
CA VAL A 84 2.31 0.09 11.58
C VAL A 84 3.67 -0.64 11.55
N ASN A 85 3.68 -1.95 11.27
CA ASN A 85 4.90 -2.77 11.17
C ASN A 85 5.83 -2.46 9.98
N LEU A 86 5.61 -1.37 9.26
CA LEU A 86 6.56 -0.88 8.24
C LEU A 86 7.86 -0.31 8.84
N SER A 87 7.87 0.03 10.13
CA SER A 87 9.02 0.67 10.79
C SER A 87 10.12 -0.29 11.24
N HIS A 88 9.83 -1.57 11.46
CA HIS A 88 10.74 -2.52 12.13
C HIS A 88 11.35 -3.59 11.22
N SER A 89 11.13 -3.55 9.91
CA SER A 89 11.84 -4.47 9.01
C SER A 89 13.22 -3.91 8.69
N ASP A 90 14.24 -4.52 9.30
CA ASP A 90 15.66 -4.21 9.13
C ASP A 90 16.07 -3.99 7.66
N GLY A 91 16.79 -2.89 7.43
CA GLY A 91 17.51 -2.67 6.18
C GLY A 91 16.84 -1.72 5.21
N VAL A 92 16.96 -0.42 5.50
CA VAL A 92 16.99 0.68 4.51
C VAL A 92 15.80 0.72 3.56
N ILE A 93 14.70 1.32 4.00
CA ILE A 93 13.73 1.90 3.07
C ILE A 93 13.84 3.41 3.23
N GLY A 94 14.70 4.02 2.39
CA GLY A 94 14.76 5.48 2.20
C GLY A 94 13.54 6.00 1.44
N VAL A 95 12.36 5.54 1.85
CA VAL A 95 11.06 5.87 1.28
C VAL A 95 10.13 6.20 2.43
N TYR A 96 9.75 7.45 2.51
CA TYR A 96 8.74 7.90 3.46
C TYR A 96 7.37 7.43 3.01
N ALA A 97 6.51 7.00 3.92
CA ALA A 97 5.16 6.54 3.57
C ALA A 97 4.12 7.34 4.35
N THR A 98 3.14 7.89 3.62
CA THR A 98 1.96 8.56 4.20
C THR A 98 0.71 7.85 3.72
N GLY A 99 -0.21 7.54 4.65
CA GLY A 99 -1.49 6.96 4.31
C GLY A 99 -2.50 7.05 5.45
N THR A 100 -3.69 6.52 5.20
CA THR A 100 -4.79 6.52 6.16
C THR A 100 -4.76 5.26 7.02
N ILE A 101 -4.93 5.40 8.34
CA ILE A 101 -5.04 4.27 9.28
C ILE A 101 -6.53 4.02 9.58
N ARG A 102 -6.97 2.75 9.60
CA ARG A 102 -8.33 2.41 10.07
C ARG A 102 -8.49 2.79 11.54
N ALA A 103 -9.65 3.34 11.88
CA ALA A 103 -10.03 3.59 13.27
C ALA A 103 -9.88 2.32 14.15
N ASP A 104 -10.24 1.15 13.60
CA ASP A 104 -10.14 -0.16 14.28
C ASP A 104 -8.69 -0.56 14.65
N ILE A 105 -7.70 -0.06 13.89
CA ILE A 105 -6.27 -0.32 14.16
C ILE A 105 -5.72 0.75 15.11
N LEU A 106 -6.25 1.97 15.05
CA LEU A 106 -5.84 3.10 15.89
C LEU A 106 -6.08 2.81 17.39
N SER A 107 -7.19 2.13 17.71
CA SER A 107 -7.55 1.75 19.09
C SER A 107 -6.55 0.78 19.73
N VAL A 108 -5.93 -0.11 18.94
CA VAL A 108 -4.90 -1.05 19.39
C VAL A 108 -3.65 -0.33 19.90
N TYR A 109 -3.39 0.89 19.41
CA TYR A 109 -2.25 1.72 19.82
C TYR A 109 -2.64 2.83 20.81
N GLY A 110 -3.86 2.80 21.37
CA GLY A 110 -4.31 3.76 22.37
C GLY A 110 -4.47 5.20 21.86
N ARG A 111 -4.63 5.41 20.54
CA ARG A 111 -4.87 6.74 19.95
C ARG A 111 -6.34 6.93 19.57
N THR A 112 -6.87 8.13 19.78
CA THR A 112 -8.26 8.51 19.51
C THR A 112 -8.46 8.95 18.05
N ALA A 113 -9.67 8.74 17.52
CA ALA A 113 -10.02 9.02 16.13
C ALA A 113 -9.81 10.49 15.70
N SER A 114 -9.69 11.46 16.62
CA SER A 114 -9.38 12.85 16.26
C SER A 114 -7.94 13.06 15.75
N GLN A 115 -7.05 12.08 15.90
CA GLN A 115 -5.68 12.09 15.36
C GLN A 115 -5.53 11.31 14.04
N SER A 116 -6.64 10.90 13.42
CA SER A 116 -6.66 9.99 12.27
C SER A 116 -6.37 10.62 10.90
N GLN A 117 -5.99 11.90 10.86
CA GLN A 117 -5.65 12.56 9.60
C GLN A 117 -4.12 12.68 9.49
N HIS A 118 -3.56 11.89 8.57
CA HIS A 118 -2.13 11.88 8.19
C HIS A 118 -1.16 11.37 9.27
N VAL A 119 -1.05 10.05 9.42
CA VAL A 119 0.12 9.48 10.11
C VAL A 119 1.27 9.41 9.12
N VAL A 120 2.17 10.38 9.20
CA VAL A 120 3.46 10.35 8.51
C VAL A 120 4.37 9.44 9.31
N HIS A 121 4.69 8.26 8.79
CA HIS A 121 5.79 7.47 9.34
C HIS A 121 7.10 7.99 8.76
N THR A 122 7.75 8.89 9.50
CA THR A 122 9.15 9.27 9.27
C THR A 122 10.03 8.15 9.81
N VAL A 123 10.54 7.29 8.93
CA VAL A 123 11.68 6.43 9.30
C VAL A 123 12.90 7.34 9.26
N ASN A 124 13.33 7.82 10.44
CA ASN A 124 14.51 8.66 10.57
C ASN A 124 15.74 7.93 10.00
N GLN A 125 16.44 8.61 9.11
CA GLN A 125 17.81 8.25 8.75
C GLN A 125 18.67 8.61 9.96
N HIS A 126 19.13 7.63 10.73
CA HIS A 126 20.28 7.84 11.62
C HIS A 126 21.54 7.52 10.84
N LEU A 127 22.13 8.58 10.27
CA LEU A 127 23.56 8.85 10.27
C LEU A 127 23.73 10.34 10.56
#